data_AF-A0A7T4N6W7-F1
#
_entry.id   AF-A0A7T4N6W7-F1
#
_cell.length_a   1.000
_cell.length_b   1.000
_cell.length_c   1.000
_cell.angle_alpha   90.00
_cell.angle_beta   90.00
_cell.angle_gamma   90.00
#
_symmetry.space_group_name_H-M   'P 1'
#
loop_
_entity.id
_entity.type
_entity.pdbx_description
1 polymer ?
#
loop_
_entity_poly.entity_id
_entity_poly.type
_entity_poly.pdbx_seq_one_letter_code
_entity_poly.pdbx_strand_id
1 'polypeptide(L)'
;MNSTFDTVARVHDPRPRSATPFSIGLLGIAAGLFTLWLLRDATAIDGAARSTVACLAIIATIAVYELFVARVYLRPSAGLASRAMRPLSIARVAMRLAALASVYAGIGLLYWLLPEYHGAFYKPFWTLLRTLAPCVFIAAPFYFAWMDRHQREVDDAYLLWARLLFRGERPANWRPVRGLMAGWMVKAFFLPLMIVYLSTNADHLNASLTSALNAPFSLATFRFMYDLSFAMDLMFGTVGYLCTLRILDSHVRSAEPTTLGWLVAIICYQPFWSLISSQYIHYEGSVFWDGWLSSLPVVRIIWGAVIVALLLCYALATISFGLRFSNLTNRGIITSGPYRFTKHPAYIAKNLSYWMITVPFIEPLGFHVATMHCASLVVVNLLYFIRAKTEERHLMNDPEYRAYAEWIARNGMFAKISRVVG
;
A
#
# COMPACT_ATOMS: atom_id res chain seq x y z
N MET A 1 5.29 23.07 -41.20
CA MET A 1 4.00 23.70 -40.86
C MET A 1 3.29 22.79 -39.86
N ASN A 2 3.49 23.01 -38.56
CA ASN A 2 2.72 22.33 -37.53
C ASN A 2 1.31 22.90 -37.57
N SER A 3 0.32 22.04 -37.80
CA SER A 3 -1.05 22.49 -37.96
C SER A 3 -1.52 23.17 -36.66
N THR A 4 -2.28 24.24 -36.81
CA THR A 4 -2.94 24.96 -35.71
C THR A 4 -3.78 24.01 -34.83
N PHE A 5 -4.22 22.87 -35.37
CA PHE A 5 -4.91 21.79 -34.66
C PHE A 5 -4.03 21.07 -33.62
N ASP A 6 -2.76 20.80 -33.90
CA ASP A 6 -1.84 20.19 -32.93
C ASP A 6 -1.54 21.11 -31.74
N THR A 7 -1.61 22.42 -31.98
CA THR A 7 -1.34 23.44 -30.96
C THR A 7 -2.55 23.63 -30.03
N VAL A 8 -3.78 23.55 -30.55
CA VAL A 8 -5.01 23.59 -29.75
C VAL A 8 -5.26 22.27 -29.01
N ALA A 9 -4.92 21.11 -29.59
CA ALA A 9 -5.02 19.82 -28.91
C ALA A 9 -4.11 19.72 -27.67
N ARG A 10 -2.96 20.39 -27.66
CA ARG A 10 -2.06 20.47 -26.48
C ARG A 10 -2.64 21.27 -25.32
N VAL A 11 -3.57 22.20 -25.56
CA VAL A 11 -4.21 23.01 -24.51
C VAL A 11 -5.24 22.19 -23.72
N HIS A 12 -5.73 21.07 -24.28
CA HIS A 12 -6.70 20.18 -23.68
C HIS A 12 -6.23 18.71 -23.66
N ASP A 13 -5.07 18.41 -23.08
CA ASP A 13 -4.67 17.02 -22.69
C ASP A 13 -4.97 16.80 -21.19
N PRO A 14 -6.26 16.73 -20.78
CA PRO A 14 -6.61 16.59 -19.37
C PRO A 14 -6.10 15.26 -18.85
N ARG A 15 -5.44 15.31 -17.70
CA ARG A 15 -5.00 14.10 -17.00
C ARG A 15 -6.20 13.18 -16.76
N PRO A 16 -6.08 11.87 -17.00
CA PRO A 16 -7.13 10.91 -16.67
C PRO A 16 -7.57 11.03 -15.22
N ARG A 17 -8.87 10.81 -14.97
CA ARG A 17 -9.44 10.95 -13.63
C ARG A 17 -8.85 9.90 -12.69
N SER A 18 -8.40 10.33 -11.51
CA SER A 18 -7.94 9.42 -10.46
C SER A 18 -9.13 8.69 -9.84
N ALA A 19 -8.95 7.40 -9.52
CA ALA A 19 -9.99 6.59 -8.87
C ALA A 19 -10.45 7.18 -7.53
N THR A 20 -9.54 7.84 -6.81
CA THR A 20 -9.85 8.67 -5.64
C THR A 20 -9.13 10.01 -5.69
N PRO A 21 -9.73 11.11 -5.20
CA PRO A 21 -9.05 12.38 -5.10
C PRO A 21 -7.97 12.36 -4.01
N PHE A 22 -6.79 12.89 -4.33
CA PHE A 22 -5.68 13.02 -3.37
C PHE A 22 -6.06 13.80 -2.09
N SER A 23 -6.90 14.83 -2.21
CA SER A 23 -7.36 15.64 -1.07
C SER A 23 -8.06 14.81 0.01
N ILE A 24 -8.73 13.73 -0.37
CA ILE A 24 -9.42 12.85 0.57
C ILE A 24 -8.44 11.95 1.32
N GLY A 25 -7.36 11.52 0.65
CA GLY A 25 -6.23 10.88 1.33
C GLY A 25 -5.59 11.83 2.35
N LEU A 26 -5.40 13.11 1.99
CA LEU A 26 -4.88 14.14 2.92
C LEU A 26 -5.80 14.36 4.12
N LEU A 27 -7.11 14.40 3.90
CA LEU A 27 -8.09 14.52 4.99
C LEU A 27 -8.06 13.28 5.90
N GLY A 28 -7.97 12.09 5.30
CA GLY A 28 -7.83 10.83 6.04
C GLY A 28 -6.59 10.83 6.93
N ILE A 29 -5.41 11.16 6.38
CA ILE A 29 -4.18 11.16 7.18
C ILE A 29 -4.20 12.23 8.27
N ALA A 30 -4.79 13.40 8.01
CA ALA A 30 -4.98 14.42 9.04
C ALA A 30 -5.82 13.90 10.23
N ALA A 31 -6.92 13.18 9.95
CA ALA A 31 -7.74 12.56 10.98
C ALA A 31 -6.98 11.46 11.75
N GLY A 32 -6.18 10.64 11.05
CA GLY A 32 -5.34 9.60 11.68
C GLY A 32 -4.26 10.20 12.59
N LEU A 33 -3.53 11.20 12.11
CA LEU A 33 -2.49 11.89 12.89
C LEU A 33 -3.08 12.65 14.09
N PHE A 34 -4.22 13.32 13.90
CA PHE A 34 -4.93 13.96 15.01
C PHE A 34 -5.35 12.95 16.08
N THR A 35 -5.82 11.78 15.66
CA THR A 35 -6.16 10.67 16.57
C THR A 35 -4.94 10.18 17.35
N LEU A 36 -3.80 9.97 16.68
CA LEU A 36 -2.55 9.60 17.35
C LEU A 36 -2.09 10.66 18.34
N TRP A 37 -2.22 11.94 17.99
CA TRP A 37 -1.89 13.05 18.86
C TRP A 37 -2.76 13.10 20.11
N LEU A 38 -4.09 12.91 19.98
CA LEU A 38 -5.01 12.86 21.13
C LEU A 38 -4.72 11.68 22.07
N LEU A 39 -4.30 10.54 21.53
CA LEU A 39 -4.04 9.31 22.29
C LEU A 39 -2.59 9.17 22.75
N ARG A 40 -1.73 10.16 22.51
CA ARG A 40 -0.28 10.05 22.74
C ARG A 40 0.08 9.80 24.21
N ASP A 41 -0.67 10.42 25.12
CA ASP A 41 -0.44 10.41 26.58
C ASP A 41 -1.27 9.31 27.28
N ALA A 42 -2.05 8.53 26.53
CA ALA A 42 -2.90 7.46 27.06
C ALA A 42 -2.07 6.20 27.35
N THR A 43 -1.43 6.12 28.52
CA THR A 43 -0.56 5.01 28.94
C THR A 43 -1.29 3.67 29.07
N ALA A 44 -2.62 3.67 29.20
CA ALA A 44 -3.43 2.46 29.25
C ALA A 44 -3.59 1.77 27.88
N ILE A 45 -3.22 2.44 26.78
CA ILE A 45 -3.42 1.95 25.42
C ILE A 45 -2.04 1.74 24.77
N ASP A 46 -1.75 0.50 24.37
CA ASP A 46 -0.50 0.18 23.68
C ASP A 46 -0.41 0.81 22.27
N GLY A 47 0.78 0.83 21.67
CA GLY A 47 1.00 1.35 20.31
C GLY A 47 0.12 0.69 19.25
N ALA A 48 -0.15 -0.62 19.40
CA ALA A 48 -1.01 -1.38 18.49
C ALA A 48 -2.45 -0.88 18.50
N ALA A 49 -3.04 -0.69 19.68
CA ALA A 49 -4.39 -0.18 19.82
C ALA A 49 -4.50 1.28 19.37
N ARG A 50 -3.55 2.16 19.72
CA ARG A 50 -3.51 3.56 19.22
C ARG A 50 -3.48 3.61 17.70
N SER A 51 -2.64 2.79 17.08
CA SER A 51 -2.55 2.67 15.62
C SER A 51 -3.83 2.15 14.98
N THR A 52 -4.49 1.20 15.65
CA THR A 52 -5.78 0.65 15.19
C THR A 52 -6.86 1.72 15.19
N VAL A 53 -6.96 2.51 16.26
CA VAL A 53 -7.93 3.61 16.34
C VAL A 53 -7.64 4.68 15.29
N ALA A 54 -6.36 5.02 15.04
CA ALA A 54 -5.98 5.93 13.97
C ALA A 54 -6.34 5.41 12.57
N CYS A 55 -6.15 4.11 12.31
CA CYS A 55 -6.58 3.47 11.07
C CYS A 55 -8.11 3.49 10.92
N LEU A 56 -8.86 3.25 11.99
CA LEU A 56 -10.33 3.34 11.98
C LEU A 56 -10.80 4.78 11.70
N ALA A 57 -10.11 5.79 12.24
CA ALA A 57 -10.39 7.19 11.94
C ALA A 57 -10.18 7.49 10.45
N ILE A 58 -9.05 7.04 9.86
CA ILE A 58 -8.79 7.16 8.41
C ILE A 58 -9.91 6.48 7.61
N ILE A 59 -10.28 5.24 7.97
CA ILE A 59 -11.34 4.48 7.30
C ILE A 59 -12.66 5.24 7.35
N ALA A 60 -13.07 5.70 8.54
CA ALA A 60 -14.32 6.40 8.73
C ALA A 60 -14.37 7.69 7.89
N THR A 61 -13.32 8.52 7.96
CA THR A 61 -13.23 9.78 7.21
C THR A 61 -13.35 9.56 5.70
N ILE A 62 -12.59 8.60 5.15
CA ILE A 62 -12.61 8.35 3.70
C ILE A 62 -13.91 7.66 3.28
N ALA A 63 -14.40 6.69 4.06
CA ALA A 63 -15.64 5.96 3.75
C ALA A 63 -16.86 6.88 3.75
N VAL A 64 -16.96 7.84 4.68
CA VAL A 64 -18.04 8.83 4.70
C VAL A 64 -18.05 9.64 3.40
N TYR A 65 -16.89 10.15 2.97
CA TYR A 65 -16.80 10.84 1.69
C TYR A 65 -17.19 9.94 0.51
N GLU A 66 -16.66 8.70 0.48
CA GLU A 66 -16.88 7.78 -0.62
C GLU A 66 -18.34 7.32 -0.75
N LEU A 67 -19.04 7.13 0.36
CA LEU A 67 -20.43 6.70 0.38
C LEU A 67 -21.39 7.86 0.10
N PHE A 68 -21.20 9.02 0.74
CA PHE A 68 -22.21 10.08 0.70
C PHE A 68 -21.95 11.14 -0.36
N VAL A 69 -20.67 11.47 -0.63
CA VAL A 69 -20.29 12.52 -1.58
C VAL A 69 -19.95 11.93 -2.94
N ALA A 70 -18.94 11.06 -3.01
CA ALA A 70 -18.50 10.48 -4.29
C ALA A 70 -19.41 9.33 -4.77
N ARG A 71 -20.25 8.78 -3.88
CA ARG A 71 -21.20 7.68 -4.12
C ARG A 71 -20.58 6.56 -4.96
N VAL A 72 -19.40 6.10 -4.54
CA VAL A 72 -18.56 5.21 -5.34
C VAL A 72 -19.22 3.86 -5.63
N TYR A 73 -20.15 3.42 -4.79
CA TYR A 73 -20.96 2.21 -5.01
C TYR A 73 -21.83 2.26 -6.27
N LEU A 74 -22.11 3.46 -6.82
CA LEU A 74 -22.85 3.63 -8.08
C LEU A 74 -21.97 3.51 -9.33
N ARG A 75 -20.64 3.51 -9.16
CA ARG A 75 -19.70 3.39 -10.28
C ARG A 75 -19.84 2.02 -10.94
N PRO A 76 -19.68 1.92 -12.28
CA PRO A 76 -19.68 0.63 -12.96
C PRO A 76 -18.66 -0.36 -12.39
N SER A 77 -17.50 0.14 -11.96
CA SER A 77 -16.43 -0.65 -11.36
C SER A 77 -16.84 -1.39 -10.08
N ALA A 78 -17.76 -0.86 -9.28
CA ALA A 78 -18.23 -1.51 -8.05
C ALA A 78 -19.03 -2.80 -8.35
N GLY A 79 -19.64 -2.89 -9.55
CA GLY A 79 -20.47 -4.02 -9.97
C GLY A 79 -21.83 -4.08 -9.24
N LEU A 80 -22.29 -2.96 -8.70
CA LEU A 80 -23.51 -2.86 -7.89
C LEU A 80 -24.63 -2.14 -8.62
N ALA A 81 -25.87 -2.55 -8.34
CA ALA A 81 -27.08 -1.85 -8.74
C ALA A 81 -27.56 -0.92 -7.62
N SER A 82 -28.19 0.19 -8.02
CA SER A 82 -28.75 1.18 -7.09
C SER A 82 -29.99 0.67 -6.33
N ARG A 83 -30.69 -0.33 -6.88
CA ARG A 83 -31.85 -0.99 -6.29
C ARG A 83 -31.60 -2.49 -6.20
N ALA A 84 -32.31 -3.15 -5.29
CA ALA A 84 -32.30 -4.60 -5.18
C ALA A 84 -32.75 -5.24 -6.51
N MET A 85 -31.90 -6.06 -7.11
CA MET A 85 -32.15 -6.75 -8.38
C MET A 85 -32.87 -8.09 -8.19
N ARG A 86 -32.83 -8.64 -6.98
CA ARG A 86 -33.36 -9.99 -6.69
C ARG A 86 -33.80 -10.12 -5.23
N PRO A 87 -34.71 -11.07 -4.94
CA PRO A 87 -35.04 -11.42 -3.56
C PRO A 87 -33.84 -12.06 -2.87
N LEU A 88 -33.75 -11.84 -1.56
CA LEU A 88 -32.72 -12.42 -0.70
C LEU A 88 -32.82 -13.94 -0.72
N SER A 89 -31.70 -14.62 -0.96
CA SER A 89 -31.62 -16.08 -0.76
C SER A 89 -30.67 -16.41 0.40
N ILE A 90 -31.25 -16.94 1.48
CA ILE A 90 -30.49 -17.40 2.65
C ILE A 90 -29.47 -18.46 2.24
N ALA A 91 -29.84 -19.37 1.33
CA ALA A 91 -28.93 -20.39 0.81
C ALA A 91 -27.70 -19.80 0.10
N ARG A 92 -27.88 -18.78 -0.75
CA ARG A 92 -26.73 -18.11 -1.41
C ARG A 92 -25.85 -17.35 -0.42
N VAL A 93 -26.45 -16.71 0.58
CA VAL A 93 -25.70 -16.02 1.64
C VAL A 93 -24.90 -17.03 2.47
N ALA A 94 -25.52 -18.13 2.90
CA ALA A 94 -24.87 -19.20 3.64
C ALA A 94 -23.70 -19.80 2.86
N MET A 95 -23.87 -20.06 1.56
CA MET A 95 -22.79 -20.56 0.69
C MET A 95 -21.61 -19.57 0.61
N ARG A 96 -21.86 -18.26 0.50
CA ARG A 96 -20.79 -17.25 0.50
C ARG A 96 -20.07 -17.16 1.84
N LEU A 97 -20.80 -17.25 2.95
CA LEU A 97 -20.22 -17.30 4.29
C LEU A 97 -19.38 -18.57 4.49
N ALA A 98 -19.84 -19.73 4.00
CA ALA A 98 -19.09 -20.97 4.03
C ALA A 98 -17.80 -20.90 3.18
N ALA A 99 -17.86 -20.24 2.02
CA ALA A 99 -16.67 -19.95 1.22
C ALA A 99 -15.69 -18.99 1.92
N LEU A 100 -16.18 -17.95 2.60
CA LEU A 100 -15.33 -17.07 3.39
C LEU A 100 -14.67 -17.83 4.56
N ALA A 101 -15.45 -18.66 5.27
CA ALA A 101 -14.95 -19.49 6.35
C ALA A 101 -13.89 -20.50 5.87
N SER A 102 -14.08 -21.12 4.70
CA SER A 102 -13.08 -22.04 4.14
C SER A 102 -11.79 -21.33 3.73
N VAL A 103 -11.87 -20.10 3.23
CA VAL A 103 -10.68 -19.27 2.98
C VAL A 103 -9.95 -18.94 4.28
N TYR A 104 -10.65 -18.53 5.33
CA TYR A 104 -10.04 -18.28 6.63
C TYR A 104 -9.44 -19.54 7.25
N ALA A 105 -10.11 -20.69 7.13
CA ALA A 105 -9.58 -21.97 7.58
C ALA A 105 -8.29 -22.33 6.83
N GLY A 106 -8.24 -22.12 5.51
CA GLY A 106 -7.03 -22.33 4.71
C GLY A 106 -5.88 -21.42 5.12
N ILE A 107 -6.13 -20.13 5.33
CA ILE A 107 -5.11 -19.18 5.82
C ILE A 107 -4.65 -19.55 7.23
N GLY A 108 -5.58 -19.90 8.12
CA GLY A 108 -5.28 -20.35 9.47
C GLY A 108 -4.42 -21.62 9.49
N LEU A 109 -4.72 -22.59 8.62
CA LEU A 109 -3.92 -23.79 8.45
C LEU A 109 -2.50 -23.45 7.96
N LEU A 110 -2.36 -22.52 7.00
CA LEU A 110 -1.04 -22.07 6.54
C LEU A 110 -0.23 -21.43 7.68
N TYR A 111 -0.84 -20.55 8.47
CA TYR A 111 -0.18 -19.94 9.62
C TYR A 111 0.18 -20.96 10.70
N TRP A 112 -0.62 -22.00 10.87
CA TRP A 112 -0.34 -23.08 11.81
C TRP A 112 0.80 -24.00 11.34
N LEU A 113 0.89 -24.28 10.03
CA LEU A 113 1.94 -25.12 9.45
C LEU A 113 3.31 -24.43 9.39
N LEU A 114 3.33 -23.10 9.30
CA LEU A 114 4.55 -22.33 9.08
C LEU A 114 5.08 -21.75 10.40
N PRO A 115 6.23 -22.23 10.93
CA PRO A 115 6.77 -21.79 12.22
C PRO A 115 7.00 -20.28 12.36
N GLU A 116 7.25 -19.60 11.25
CA GLU A 116 7.42 -18.15 11.16
C GLU A 116 6.28 -17.37 11.85
N TYR A 117 5.02 -17.79 11.66
CA TYR A 117 3.85 -17.09 12.20
C TYR A 117 3.59 -17.32 13.70
N HIS A 118 4.31 -18.26 14.31
CA HIS A 118 4.27 -18.51 15.75
C HIS A 118 5.21 -17.60 16.55
N GLY A 119 6.12 -16.90 15.86
CA GLY A 119 7.10 -16.01 16.48
C GLY A 119 6.48 -14.79 17.18
N ALA A 120 7.18 -14.26 18.17
CA ALA A 120 6.75 -13.07 18.92
C ALA A 120 6.57 -11.82 18.03
N PHE A 121 7.25 -11.79 16.89
CA PHE A 121 7.14 -10.74 15.87
C PHE A 121 5.69 -10.52 15.42
N TYR A 122 4.87 -11.58 15.26
CA TYR A 122 3.48 -11.46 14.80
C TYR A 122 2.44 -11.23 15.92
N LYS A 123 2.85 -11.06 17.19
CA LYS A 123 1.92 -10.80 18.31
C LYS A 123 0.95 -9.63 18.04
N PRO A 124 1.38 -8.46 17.52
CA PRO A 124 0.47 -7.36 17.21
C PRO A 124 -0.62 -7.74 16.21
N PHE A 125 -0.28 -8.53 15.18
CA PHE A 125 -1.24 -9.02 14.19
C PHE A 125 -2.30 -9.95 14.84
N TRP A 126 -1.87 -10.89 15.67
CA TRP A 126 -2.78 -11.79 16.38
C TRP A 126 -3.70 -11.08 17.37
N THR A 127 -3.21 -10.02 18.02
CA THR A 127 -4.04 -9.15 18.87
C THR A 127 -5.10 -8.44 18.03
N LEU A 128 -4.73 -7.78 16.94
CA LEU A 128 -5.69 -7.14 16.05
C LEU A 128 -6.75 -8.11 15.52
N LEU A 129 -6.32 -9.31 15.08
CA LEU A 129 -7.23 -10.32 14.57
C LEU A 129 -8.28 -10.71 15.61
N ARG A 130 -7.88 -10.91 16.87
CA ARG A 130 -8.81 -11.21 17.99
C ARG A 130 -9.76 -10.05 18.26
N THR A 131 -9.29 -8.81 18.15
CA THR A 131 -10.11 -7.60 18.35
C THR A 131 -11.14 -7.42 17.23
N LEU A 132 -10.76 -7.65 15.97
CA LEU A 132 -11.63 -7.41 14.82
C LEU A 132 -12.48 -8.62 14.42
N ALA A 133 -12.10 -9.85 14.79
CA ALA A 133 -12.83 -11.06 14.41
C ALA A 133 -14.31 -11.04 14.82
N PRO A 134 -14.70 -10.62 16.05
CA PRO A 134 -16.12 -10.50 16.41
C PRO A 134 -16.88 -9.53 15.52
N CYS A 135 -16.28 -8.38 15.19
CA CYS A 135 -16.88 -7.38 14.30
C CYS A 135 -17.09 -7.96 12.89
N VAL A 136 -16.09 -8.68 12.35
CA VAL A 136 -16.19 -9.31 11.03
C VAL A 136 -17.25 -10.42 11.04
N PHE A 137 -17.30 -11.25 12.09
CA PHE A 137 -18.27 -12.33 12.22
C PHE A 137 -19.71 -11.81 12.24
N ILE A 138 -19.96 -10.70 12.95
CA ILE A 138 -21.27 -10.06 13.00
C ILE A 138 -21.58 -9.36 11.67
N ALA A 139 -20.63 -8.62 11.09
CA ALA A 139 -20.88 -7.80 9.90
C ALA A 139 -21.01 -8.61 8.59
N ALA A 140 -20.28 -9.73 8.47
CA ALA A 140 -20.22 -10.51 7.22
C ALA A 140 -21.59 -11.02 6.74
N PRO A 141 -22.47 -11.61 7.57
CA PRO A 141 -23.80 -12.03 7.16
C PRO A 141 -24.64 -10.89 6.58
N PHE A 142 -24.64 -9.71 7.23
CA PHE A 142 -25.39 -8.55 6.74
C PHE A 142 -24.80 -8.01 5.43
N TYR A 143 -23.47 -7.97 5.32
CA TYR A 143 -22.80 -7.54 4.09
C TYR A 143 -23.13 -8.49 2.93
N PHE A 144 -23.04 -9.81 3.11
CA PHE A 144 -23.38 -10.76 2.05
C PHE A 144 -24.88 -10.79 1.74
N ALA A 145 -25.77 -10.59 2.71
CA ALA A 145 -27.20 -10.45 2.47
C ALA A 145 -27.51 -9.21 1.62
N TRP A 146 -26.84 -8.09 1.90
CA TRP A 146 -26.98 -6.88 1.09
C TRP A 146 -26.39 -7.09 -0.32
N MET A 147 -25.22 -7.73 -0.42
CA MET A 147 -24.58 -8.03 -1.71
C MET A 147 -25.38 -8.99 -2.59
N ASP A 148 -26.01 -10.01 -2.01
CA ASP A 148 -26.85 -10.95 -2.75
C ASP A 148 -27.95 -10.24 -3.55
N ARG A 149 -28.51 -9.17 -2.97
CA ARG A 149 -29.59 -8.38 -3.58
C ARG A 149 -29.11 -7.33 -4.58
N HIS A 150 -27.92 -6.74 -4.38
CA HIS A 150 -27.48 -5.55 -5.14
C HIS A 150 -26.38 -5.83 -6.16
N GLN A 151 -25.63 -6.93 -6.03
CA GLN A 151 -24.55 -7.23 -6.97
C GLN A 151 -25.11 -7.71 -8.31
N ARG A 152 -24.63 -7.12 -9.41
CA ARG A 152 -25.13 -7.42 -10.76
C ARG A 152 -24.88 -8.88 -11.14
N GLU A 153 -23.66 -9.35 -10.92
CA GLU A 153 -23.30 -10.76 -11.13
C GLU A 153 -23.73 -11.62 -9.94
N VAL A 154 -24.50 -12.68 -10.21
CA VAL A 154 -24.92 -13.67 -9.19
C VAL A 154 -23.75 -14.58 -8.83
N ASP A 155 -23.06 -15.08 -9.86
CA ASP A 155 -22.01 -16.09 -9.75
C ASP A 155 -20.65 -15.45 -9.50
N ASP A 156 -20.54 -14.77 -8.36
CA ASP A 156 -19.26 -14.26 -7.89
C ASP A 156 -18.29 -15.36 -7.46
N ALA A 157 -17.04 -14.97 -7.25
CA ALA A 157 -15.98 -15.90 -6.90
C ALA A 157 -16.25 -16.68 -5.59
N TYR A 158 -16.96 -16.09 -4.61
CA TYR A 158 -17.29 -16.80 -3.37
C TYR A 158 -18.33 -17.89 -3.64
N LEU A 159 -19.36 -17.59 -4.42
CA LEU A 159 -20.38 -18.57 -4.74
C LEU A 159 -19.83 -19.70 -5.63
N LEU A 160 -18.97 -19.37 -6.61
CA LEU A 160 -18.26 -20.36 -7.43
C LEU A 160 -17.36 -21.26 -6.58
N TRP A 161 -16.62 -20.69 -5.63
CA TRP A 161 -15.78 -21.44 -4.69
C TRP A 161 -16.61 -22.35 -3.78
N ALA A 162 -17.73 -21.85 -3.25
CA ALA A 162 -18.63 -22.63 -2.41
C ALA A 162 -19.25 -23.81 -3.17
N ARG A 163 -19.72 -23.60 -4.42
CA ARG A 163 -20.29 -24.66 -5.26
C ARG A 163 -19.26 -25.74 -5.58
N LEU A 164 -18.01 -25.36 -5.85
CA LEU A 164 -16.93 -26.31 -6.03
C LEU A 164 -16.71 -27.15 -4.77
N LEU A 165 -16.57 -26.51 -3.61
CA LEU A 165 -16.24 -27.21 -2.35
C LEU A 165 -17.38 -28.07 -1.81
N PHE A 166 -18.61 -27.55 -1.80
CA PHE A 166 -19.74 -28.18 -1.10
C PHE A 166 -20.71 -28.91 -2.01
N ARG A 167 -20.60 -28.73 -3.33
CA ARG A 167 -21.46 -29.40 -4.32
C ARG A 167 -20.69 -30.14 -5.42
N GLY A 168 -19.37 -30.04 -5.46
CA GLY A 168 -18.55 -30.67 -6.51
C GLY A 168 -18.71 -30.04 -7.90
N GLU A 169 -19.40 -28.89 -7.99
CA GLU A 169 -19.69 -28.22 -9.25
C GLU A 169 -18.44 -27.45 -9.74
N ARG A 170 -17.81 -27.93 -10.82
CA ARG A 170 -16.61 -27.27 -11.37
C ARG A 170 -16.98 -25.95 -12.06
N PRO A 171 -16.28 -24.84 -11.79
CA PRO A 171 -16.56 -23.58 -12.46
C PRO A 171 -16.15 -23.66 -13.93
N ALA A 172 -17.02 -23.19 -14.83
CA ALA A 172 -16.72 -23.08 -16.26
C ALA A 172 -15.54 -22.14 -16.54
N ASN A 173 -15.36 -21.13 -15.69
CA ASN A 173 -14.26 -20.17 -15.75
C ASN A 173 -13.57 -20.05 -14.39
N TRP A 174 -12.28 -20.42 -14.33
CA TRP A 174 -11.48 -20.37 -13.11
C TRP A 174 -10.94 -18.97 -12.77
N ARG A 175 -11.03 -17.99 -13.68
CA ARG A 175 -10.47 -16.66 -13.47
C ARG A 175 -10.97 -15.98 -12.18
N PRO A 176 -12.28 -15.96 -11.85
CA PRO A 176 -12.75 -15.34 -10.61
C PRO A 176 -12.24 -16.04 -9.35
N VAL A 177 -12.19 -17.37 -9.36
CA VAL A 177 -11.69 -18.17 -8.23
C VAL A 177 -10.19 -17.94 -8.02
N ARG A 178 -9.39 -17.93 -9.09
CA ARG A 178 -7.95 -17.60 -9.01
C ARG A 178 -7.74 -16.18 -8.48
N GLY A 179 -8.53 -15.22 -8.94
CA GLY A 179 -8.50 -13.85 -8.45
C GLY A 179 -8.84 -13.74 -6.96
N LEU A 180 -9.86 -14.48 -6.50
CA LEU A 180 -10.22 -14.57 -5.08
C LEU A 180 -9.06 -15.13 -4.25
N MET A 181 -8.52 -16.29 -4.64
CA MET A 181 -7.41 -16.92 -3.92
C MET A 181 -6.18 -16.02 -3.89
N ALA A 182 -5.78 -15.46 -5.03
CA ALA A 182 -4.65 -14.55 -5.12
C ALA A 182 -4.85 -13.29 -4.25
N GLY A 183 -6.04 -12.66 -4.31
CA GLY A 183 -6.36 -11.50 -3.47
C GLY A 183 -6.31 -11.80 -1.97
N TRP A 184 -6.75 -12.99 -1.55
CA TRP A 184 -6.63 -13.43 -0.17
C TRP A 184 -5.19 -13.78 0.23
N MET A 185 -4.39 -14.36 -0.66
CA MET A 185 -2.96 -14.62 -0.41
C MET A 185 -2.16 -13.32 -0.28
N VAL A 186 -2.47 -12.29 -1.09
CA VAL A 186 -1.91 -10.95 -0.92
C VAL A 186 -2.19 -10.44 0.50
N LYS A 187 -3.44 -10.54 0.96
CA LYS A 187 -3.80 -10.12 2.32
C LYS A 187 -3.11 -10.95 3.40
N ALA A 188 -3.11 -12.27 3.25
CA ALA A 188 -2.47 -13.18 4.20
C ALA A 188 -0.97 -12.88 4.33
N PHE A 189 -0.30 -12.53 3.25
CA PHE A 189 1.12 -12.18 3.32
C PHE A 189 1.37 -10.77 3.87
N PHE A 190 0.73 -9.73 3.32
CA PHE A 190 1.09 -8.35 3.64
C PHE A 190 0.40 -7.77 4.87
N LEU A 191 -0.84 -8.16 5.19
CA LEU A 191 -1.56 -7.57 6.32
C LEU A 191 -0.83 -7.80 7.66
N PRO A 192 -0.34 -9.02 7.98
CA PRO A 192 0.43 -9.23 9.21
C PRO A 192 1.64 -8.29 9.31
N LEU A 193 2.39 -8.14 8.21
CA LEU A 193 3.57 -7.28 8.17
C LEU A 193 3.22 -5.80 8.36
N MET A 194 2.19 -5.30 7.69
CA MET A 194 1.76 -3.90 7.85
C MET A 194 1.37 -3.60 9.30
N ILE A 195 0.67 -4.52 9.97
CA ILE A 195 0.27 -4.35 11.37
C ILE A 195 1.47 -4.38 12.32
N VAL A 196 2.39 -5.32 12.12
CA VAL A 196 3.58 -5.42 12.96
C VAL A 196 4.44 -4.16 12.81
N TYR A 197 4.74 -3.74 11.57
CA TYR A 197 5.51 -2.53 11.31
C TYR A 197 4.83 -1.28 11.86
N LEU A 198 3.52 -1.15 11.68
CA LEU A 198 2.77 0.00 12.19
C LEU A 198 2.79 0.05 13.72
N SER A 199 2.57 -1.09 14.39
CA SER A 199 2.61 -1.18 15.84
C SER A 199 3.97 -0.78 16.40
N THR A 200 5.05 -1.32 15.85
CA THR A 200 6.42 -0.97 16.27
C THR A 200 6.70 0.52 16.02
N ASN A 201 6.29 1.04 14.86
CA ASN A 201 6.55 2.43 14.51
C ASN A 201 5.75 3.43 15.37
N ALA A 202 4.56 3.07 15.83
CA ALA A 202 3.75 3.95 16.68
C ALA A 202 4.37 4.19 18.07
N ASP A 203 5.03 3.19 18.64
CA ASP A 203 5.77 3.35 19.90
C ASP A 203 7.01 4.23 19.70
N HIS A 204 7.72 4.05 18.59
CA HIS A 204 8.87 4.89 18.23
C HIS A 204 8.46 6.34 17.96
N LEU A 205 7.33 6.57 17.29
CA LEU A 205 6.86 7.89 16.90
C LEU A 205 6.64 8.82 18.10
N ASN A 206 6.11 8.30 19.21
CA ASN A 206 5.88 9.10 20.41
C ASN A 206 7.21 9.48 21.10
N ALA A 207 8.15 8.52 21.16
CA ALA A 207 9.47 8.74 21.73
C ALA A 207 10.31 9.72 20.88
N SER A 208 10.26 9.60 19.55
CA SER A 208 10.97 10.49 18.64
C SER A 208 10.35 11.89 18.61
N LEU A 209 9.02 12.02 18.72
CA LEU A 209 8.36 13.32 18.89
C LEU A 209 8.85 14.03 20.15
N THR A 210 8.87 13.33 21.29
CA THR A 210 9.36 13.89 22.57
C THR A 210 10.81 14.37 22.44
N SER A 211 11.66 13.55 21.79
CA SER A 211 13.05 13.89 21.54
C SER A 211 13.20 15.12 20.63
N ALA A 212 12.37 15.23 19.58
CA ALA A 212 12.38 16.36 18.66
C ALA A 212 11.91 17.67 19.33
N LEU A 213 10.92 17.61 20.21
CA LEU A 213 10.46 18.78 20.97
C LEU A 213 11.52 19.29 21.94
N ASN A 214 12.30 18.38 22.55
CA ASN A 214 13.38 18.75 23.47
C ASN A 214 14.64 19.26 22.75
N ALA A 215 14.88 18.82 21.50
CA ALA A 215 16.06 19.19 20.71
C ALA A 215 15.71 19.47 19.23
N PRO A 216 14.98 20.57 18.95
CA PRO A 216 14.38 20.83 17.63
C PRO A 216 15.39 21.08 16.50
N PHE A 217 16.62 21.48 16.82
CA PHE A 217 17.70 21.74 15.85
C PHE A 217 18.72 20.60 15.79
N SER A 218 18.28 19.36 16.05
CA SER A 218 19.14 18.18 16.09
C SER A 218 18.66 17.07 15.17
N LEU A 219 19.44 15.98 15.10
CA LEU A 219 19.05 14.73 14.45
C LEU A 219 17.72 14.17 14.99
N ALA A 220 17.29 14.53 16.20
CA ALA A 220 16.01 14.12 16.75
C ALA A 220 14.82 14.54 15.87
N THR A 221 14.85 15.76 15.32
CA THR A 221 13.80 16.25 14.41
C THR A 221 13.76 15.44 13.12
N PHE A 222 14.93 15.10 12.57
CA PHE A 222 15.01 14.22 11.40
C PHE A 222 14.44 12.84 11.69
N ARG A 223 14.79 12.23 12.83
CA ARG A 223 14.28 10.91 13.24
C ARG A 223 12.76 10.93 13.40
N PHE A 224 12.22 11.98 14.01
CA PHE A 224 10.77 12.16 14.10
C PHE A 224 10.11 12.27 12.71
N MET A 225 10.66 13.06 11.79
CA MET A 225 10.14 13.17 10.42
C MET A 225 10.24 11.84 9.64
N TYR A 226 11.30 11.07 9.88
CA TYR A 226 11.47 9.72 9.36
C TYR A 226 10.37 8.79 9.87
N ASP A 227 10.22 8.66 11.18
CA ASP A 227 9.21 7.79 11.82
C ASP A 227 7.80 8.21 11.42
N LEU A 228 7.54 9.52 11.34
CA LEU A 228 6.26 10.08 10.91
C LEU A 228 5.94 9.69 9.47
N SER A 229 6.91 9.78 8.56
CA SER A 229 6.73 9.39 7.16
C SER A 229 6.37 7.91 7.02
N PHE A 230 7.07 7.03 7.74
CA PHE A 230 6.74 5.60 7.77
C PHE A 230 5.41 5.32 8.46
N ALA A 231 5.04 6.06 9.52
CA ALA A 231 3.74 5.91 10.17
C ALA A 231 2.60 6.19 9.19
N MET A 232 2.73 7.29 8.45
CA MET A 232 1.75 7.68 7.43
C MET A 232 1.60 6.62 6.33
N ASP A 233 2.73 6.11 5.82
CA ASP A 233 2.75 5.02 4.83
C ASP A 233 2.07 3.74 5.37
N LEU A 234 2.49 3.29 6.55
CA LEU A 234 2.03 2.05 7.17
C LEU A 234 0.55 2.08 7.58
N MET A 235 0.02 3.24 7.99
CA MET A 235 -1.41 3.42 8.26
C MET A 235 -2.25 3.20 6.99
N PHE A 236 -1.86 3.81 5.86
CA PHE A 236 -2.56 3.59 4.59
C PHE A 236 -2.31 2.19 4.01
N GLY A 237 -1.12 1.64 4.22
CA GLY A 237 -0.81 0.23 3.96
C GLY A 237 -1.79 -0.71 4.64
N THR A 238 -1.95 -0.54 5.96
CA THR A 238 -2.87 -1.30 6.80
C THR A 238 -4.32 -1.14 6.37
N VAL A 239 -4.80 0.10 6.27
CA VAL A 239 -6.18 0.42 5.90
C VAL A 239 -6.53 -0.14 4.53
N GLY A 240 -5.60 -0.06 3.57
CA GLY A 240 -5.75 -0.64 2.25
C GLY A 240 -6.08 -2.14 2.31
N TYR A 241 -5.33 -2.93 3.07
CA TYR A 241 -5.57 -4.38 3.19
C TYR A 241 -6.83 -4.74 3.99
N LEU A 242 -7.22 -3.91 4.96
CA LEU A 242 -8.46 -4.10 5.73
C LEU A 242 -9.70 -3.83 4.86
N CYS A 243 -9.68 -2.77 4.05
CA CYS A 243 -10.87 -2.28 3.34
C CYS A 243 -10.96 -2.76 1.88
N THR A 244 -11.28 -4.02 1.63
CA THR A 244 -11.56 -4.53 0.26
C THR A 244 -13.05 -4.74 -0.01
N LEU A 245 -13.85 -3.68 0.09
CA LEU A 245 -15.30 -3.76 -0.01
C LEU A 245 -15.79 -3.20 -1.36
N ARG A 246 -16.76 -3.87 -1.99
CA ARG A 246 -17.38 -3.37 -3.23
C ARG A 246 -18.14 -2.05 -3.02
N ILE A 247 -18.75 -1.86 -1.85
CA ILE A 247 -19.50 -0.63 -1.52
C ILE A 247 -18.61 0.62 -1.48
N LEU A 248 -17.31 0.43 -1.21
CA LEU A 248 -16.30 1.50 -1.22
C LEU A 248 -15.53 1.54 -2.54
N ASP A 249 -15.92 0.75 -3.56
CA ASP A 249 -15.18 0.60 -4.82
C ASP A 249 -13.67 0.37 -4.57
N SER A 250 -13.38 -0.39 -3.51
CA SER A 250 -12.02 -0.67 -3.04
C SER A 250 -11.71 -2.17 -3.11
N HIS A 251 -12.60 -3.01 -3.62
CA HIS A 251 -12.35 -4.43 -3.84
C HIS A 251 -11.20 -4.67 -4.84
N VAL A 252 -10.58 -5.86 -4.74
CA VAL A 252 -9.58 -6.32 -5.72
C VAL A 252 -10.28 -6.63 -7.03
N ARG A 253 -9.88 -5.92 -8.11
CA ARG A 253 -10.39 -6.15 -9.48
C ARG A 253 -9.59 -7.24 -10.18
N SER A 254 -8.27 -7.23 -9.98
CA SER A 254 -7.37 -8.31 -10.40
C SER A 254 -6.12 -8.34 -9.52
N ALA A 255 -5.46 -9.49 -9.48
CA ALA A 255 -4.16 -9.68 -8.84
C ALA A 255 -3.10 -10.00 -9.89
N GLU A 256 -1.83 -9.70 -9.59
CA GLU A 256 -0.67 -10.00 -10.43
C GLU A 256 -0.68 -11.48 -10.83
N PRO A 257 -0.76 -11.81 -12.13
CA PRO A 257 -0.87 -13.20 -12.56
C PRO A 257 0.47 -13.94 -12.67
N THR A 258 1.61 -13.24 -12.67
CA THR A 258 2.92 -13.84 -12.96
C THR A 258 3.71 -14.19 -11.69
N THR A 259 4.40 -15.33 -11.72
CA THR A 259 5.31 -15.75 -10.64
C THR A 259 6.42 -14.74 -10.40
N LEU A 260 6.96 -14.14 -11.47
CA LEU A 260 7.99 -13.11 -11.38
C LEU A 260 7.51 -11.90 -10.58
N GLY A 261 6.31 -11.38 -10.87
CA GLY A 261 5.75 -10.23 -10.15
C GLY A 261 5.57 -10.52 -8.66
N TRP A 262 5.08 -11.72 -8.32
CA TRP A 262 5.00 -12.17 -6.93
C TRP A 262 6.37 -12.29 -6.27
N LEU A 263 7.35 -12.91 -6.92
CA LEU A 263 8.68 -13.16 -6.37
C LEU A 263 9.40 -11.85 -6.03
N VAL A 264 9.48 -10.92 -6.99
CA VAL A 264 10.16 -9.63 -6.77
C VAL A 264 9.44 -8.76 -5.74
N ALA A 265 8.13 -8.92 -5.60
CA ALA A 265 7.39 -8.23 -4.56
C ALA A 265 7.65 -8.82 -3.17
N ILE A 266 7.55 -10.15 -3.02
CA ILE A 266 7.71 -10.86 -1.74
C ILE A 266 9.12 -10.73 -1.17
N ILE A 267 10.14 -10.81 -2.01
CA ILE A 267 11.56 -10.69 -1.59
C ILE A 267 11.83 -9.36 -0.87
N CYS A 268 11.07 -8.30 -1.16
CA CYS A 268 11.21 -6.99 -0.52
C CYS A 268 10.66 -6.94 0.93
N TYR A 269 10.15 -8.03 1.47
CA TYR A 269 9.50 -8.08 2.78
C TYR A 269 10.05 -9.19 3.67
N GLN A 270 9.81 -9.08 4.97
CA GLN A 270 10.19 -10.12 5.92
C GLN A 270 9.40 -11.41 5.69
N PRO A 271 10.00 -12.59 5.95
CA PRO A 271 11.38 -12.80 6.43
C PRO A 271 12.45 -12.79 5.32
N PHE A 272 12.05 -12.76 4.05
CA PHE A 272 12.97 -12.88 2.90
C PHE A 272 13.98 -11.74 2.82
N TRP A 273 13.53 -10.51 3.09
CA TRP A 273 14.38 -9.33 3.00
C TRP A 273 15.52 -9.36 4.01
N SER A 274 15.29 -9.75 5.27
CA SER A 274 16.39 -9.84 6.25
C SER A 274 17.42 -10.88 5.84
N LEU A 275 16.98 -12.05 5.37
CA LEU A 275 17.87 -13.09 4.88
C LEU A 275 18.70 -12.60 3.70
N ILE A 276 18.06 -12.01 2.69
CA ILE A 276 18.70 -11.59 1.45
C ILE A 276 19.65 -10.41 1.68
N SER A 277 19.19 -9.41 2.43
CA SER A 277 19.98 -8.21 2.74
C SER A 277 21.18 -8.49 3.63
N SER A 278 21.08 -9.42 4.59
CA SER A 278 22.19 -9.73 5.50
C SER A 278 23.23 -10.64 4.87
N GLN A 279 22.82 -11.61 4.04
CA GLN A 279 23.71 -12.66 3.54
C GLN A 279 24.27 -12.38 2.14
N TYR A 280 23.57 -11.63 1.29
CA TYR A 280 23.92 -11.53 -0.14
C TYR A 280 24.06 -10.10 -0.66
N ILE A 281 23.21 -9.17 -0.23
CA ILE A 281 23.19 -7.80 -0.76
C ILE A 281 23.29 -6.77 0.36
N HIS A 282 24.30 -6.91 1.21
CA HIS A 282 24.57 -5.93 2.25
C HIS A 282 25.08 -4.63 1.63
N TYR A 283 24.41 -3.52 1.93
CA TYR A 283 24.72 -2.18 1.39
C TYR A 283 24.86 -1.10 2.46
N GLU A 284 24.75 -1.47 3.73
CA GLU A 284 24.86 -0.54 4.85
C GLU A 284 26.30 -0.54 5.37
N GLY A 285 26.91 0.64 5.45
CA GLY A 285 28.25 0.81 6.02
C GLY A 285 28.23 1.12 7.51
N SER A 286 29.43 1.31 8.07
CA SER A 286 29.60 1.76 9.47
C SER A 286 29.28 3.25 9.68
N VAL A 287 29.24 4.03 8.60
CA VAL A 287 29.00 5.47 8.61
C VAL A 287 27.68 5.78 7.91
N PHE A 288 26.83 6.56 8.59
CA PHE A 288 25.60 7.12 8.01
C PHE A 288 25.82 8.58 7.60
N TRP A 289 24.93 9.09 6.74
CA TRP A 289 24.96 10.46 6.23
C TRP A 289 25.19 11.54 7.29
N ASP A 290 24.59 11.35 8.46
CA ASP A 290 24.66 12.29 9.59
C ASP A 290 26.07 12.39 10.18
N GLY A 291 26.74 11.25 10.36
CA GLY A 291 28.11 11.17 10.87
C GLY A 291 29.11 11.69 9.85
N TRP A 292 28.92 11.33 8.57
CA TRP A 292 29.75 11.80 7.46
C TRP A 292 29.77 13.33 7.34
N LEU A 293 28.60 13.97 7.47
CA LEU A 293 28.45 15.43 7.32
C LEU A 293 28.59 16.21 8.64
N SER A 294 29.12 15.58 9.69
CA SER A 294 29.24 16.20 11.02
C SER A 294 30.06 17.51 11.03
N SER A 295 31.07 17.62 10.16
CA SER A 295 31.91 18.81 10.00
C SER A 295 31.32 19.89 9.08
N LEU A 296 30.24 19.60 8.35
CA LEU A 296 29.60 20.49 7.37
C LEU A 296 28.13 20.75 7.73
N PRO A 297 27.84 21.57 8.77
CA PRO A 297 26.51 21.67 9.35
C PRO A 297 25.43 22.14 8.36
N VAL A 298 25.74 23.08 7.48
CA VAL A 298 24.78 23.57 6.46
C VAL A 298 24.45 22.47 5.45
N VAL A 299 25.46 21.76 4.96
CA VAL A 299 25.29 20.65 4.00
C VAL A 299 24.51 19.52 4.65
N ARG A 300 24.80 19.19 5.92
CA ARG A 300 24.08 18.20 6.72
C ARG A 300 22.59 18.52 6.81
N ILE A 301 22.22 19.77 7.10
CA ILE A 301 20.81 20.20 7.16
C ILE A 301 20.13 20.06 5.80
N ILE A 302 20.76 20.56 4.73
CA ILE A 302 20.21 20.46 3.36
C ILE A 302 20.03 19.00 2.97
N TRP A 303 21.02 18.15 3.22
CA TRP A 303 20.98 16.72 2.92
C TRP A 303 19.85 16.00 3.67
N GLY A 304 19.74 16.24 4.98
CA GLY A 304 18.66 15.71 5.80
C GLY A 304 17.28 16.19 5.35
N ALA A 305 17.14 17.46 4.97
CA ALA A 305 15.88 18.01 4.45
C ALA A 305 15.46 17.36 3.14
N VAL A 306 16.41 17.07 2.24
CA VAL A 306 16.14 16.34 0.99
C VAL A 306 15.70 14.90 1.28
N ILE A 307 16.35 14.20 2.22
CA ILE A 307 15.91 12.86 2.64
C ILE A 307 14.47 12.91 3.16
N VAL A 308 14.14 13.85 4.04
CA VAL A 308 12.77 14.02 4.55
C VAL A 308 11.78 14.30 3.42
N ALA A 309 12.12 15.16 2.45
CA ALA A 309 11.27 15.41 1.29
C ALA A 309 11.02 14.15 0.44
N LEU A 310 12.04 13.29 0.29
CA LEU A 310 11.89 11.99 -0.39
C LEU A 310 10.97 11.05 0.41
N LEU A 311 11.15 10.94 1.72
CA LEU A 311 10.31 10.08 2.57
C LEU A 311 8.85 10.56 2.63
N LEU A 312 8.64 11.87 2.67
CA LEU A 312 7.30 12.46 2.56
C LEU A 312 6.70 12.20 1.18
N CYS A 313 7.47 12.30 0.10
CA CYS A 313 6.99 11.93 -1.25
C CYS A 313 6.58 10.45 -1.32
N TYR A 314 7.37 9.56 -0.70
CA TYR A 314 7.05 8.14 -0.56
C TYR A 314 5.73 7.94 0.20
N ALA A 315 5.56 8.55 1.38
CA ALA A 315 4.32 8.45 2.15
C ALA A 315 3.11 9.05 1.41
N LEU A 316 3.26 10.21 0.77
CA LEU A 316 2.19 10.87 0.01
C LEU A 316 1.77 10.07 -1.23
N ALA A 317 2.68 9.29 -1.82
CA ALA A 317 2.33 8.37 -2.89
C ALA A 317 1.39 7.27 -2.36
N THR A 318 1.66 6.71 -1.19
CA THR A 318 0.77 5.71 -0.56
C THR A 318 -0.57 6.32 -0.14
N ILE A 319 -0.56 7.51 0.48
CA ILE A 319 -1.78 8.26 0.85
C ILE A 319 -2.70 8.51 -0.35
N SER A 320 -2.11 8.69 -1.55
CA SER A 320 -2.88 8.93 -2.78
C SER A 320 -3.82 7.80 -3.17
N PHE A 321 -3.62 6.59 -2.66
CA PHE A 321 -4.52 5.45 -2.91
C PHE A 321 -5.79 5.47 -2.06
N GLY A 322 -5.85 6.24 -0.97
CA GLY A 322 -6.98 6.15 -0.04
C GLY A 322 -7.12 4.73 0.53
N LEU A 323 -8.34 4.18 0.51
CA LEU A 323 -8.63 2.82 0.96
C LEU A 323 -8.18 1.71 -0.02
N ARG A 324 -7.53 2.06 -1.13
CA ARG A 324 -7.23 1.14 -2.25
C ARG A 324 -5.81 0.63 -2.27
N PHE A 325 -4.93 1.10 -1.39
CA PHE A 325 -3.53 0.66 -1.41
C PHE A 325 -3.45 -0.86 -1.27
N SER A 326 -2.64 -1.49 -2.12
CA SER A 326 -2.29 -2.90 -2.01
C SER A 326 -1.15 -3.19 -2.97
N ASN A 327 -0.23 -4.03 -2.54
CA ASN A 327 0.72 -4.67 -3.46
C ASN A 327 -0.01 -5.66 -4.37
N LEU A 328 0.58 -5.93 -5.55
CA LEU A 328 0.19 -7.01 -6.45
C LEU A 328 -1.28 -7.01 -6.91
N THR A 329 -2.01 -5.90 -6.79
CA THR A 329 -3.42 -5.85 -7.19
C THR A 329 -3.78 -4.58 -7.93
N ASN A 330 -4.76 -4.70 -8.83
CA ASN A 330 -5.46 -3.56 -9.41
C ASN A 330 -6.73 -3.31 -8.60
N ARG A 331 -6.84 -2.11 -8.03
CA ARG A 331 -8.00 -1.65 -7.24
C ARG A 331 -8.52 -0.30 -7.74
N GLY A 332 -8.14 0.10 -8.96
CA GLY A 332 -8.39 1.42 -9.53
C GLY A 332 -7.11 2.24 -9.68
N ILE A 333 -7.05 3.05 -10.74
CA ILE A 333 -5.85 3.75 -11.15
C ILE A 333 -5.75 5.12 -10.48
N ILE A 334 -4.58 5.40 -9.89
CA ILE A 334 -4.29 6.68 -9.23
C ILE A 334 -3.48 7.56 -10.14
N THR A 335 -3.98 8.77 -10.38
CA THR A 335 -3.32 9.77 -11.24
C THR A 335 -3.08 11.10 -10.50
N SER A 336 -3.60 11.24 -9.28
CA SER A 336 -3.46 12.44 -8.44
C SER A 336 -2.27 12.35 -7.46
N GLY A 337 -1.96 13.47 -6.79
CA GLY A 337 -0.83 13.52 -5.87
C GLY A 337 0.52 13.37 -6.61
N PRO A 338 1.51 12.68 -6.01
CA PRO A 338 2.81 12.42 -6.65
C PRO A 338 2.72 11.68 -7.99
N TYR A 339 1.66 10.89 -8.23
CA TYR A 339 1.43 10.18 -9.49
C TYR A 339 1.22 11.10 -10.69
N ARG A 340 1.03 12.42 -10.49
CA ARG A 340 0.99 13.36 -11.61
C ARG A 340 2.35 13.53 -12.31
N PHE A 341 3.44 13.14 -11.65
CA PHE A 341 4.80 13.38 -12.12
C PHE A 341 5.43 12.13 -12.74
N THR A 342 5.10 10.95 -12.25
CA THR A 342 5.69 9.68 -12.69
C THR A 342 4.77 8.52 -12.30
N LYS A 343 4.89 7.39 -13.00
CA LYS A 343 4.14 6.16 -12.71
C LYS A 343 4.49 5.55 -11.35
N HIS A 344 5.71 5.73 -10.86
CA HIS A 344 6.20 5.10 -9.64
C HIS A 344 6.94 6.08 -8.71
N PRO A 345 6.26 7.10 -8.17
CA PRO A 345 6.89 8.13 -7.32
C PRO A 345 7.44 7.52 -6.02
N ALA A 346 6.72 6.57 -5.43
CA ALA A 346 7.15 5.85 -4.22
C ALA A 346 8.48 5.12 -4.43
N TYR A 347 8.61 4.35 -5.51
CA TYR A 347 9.84 3.59 -5.77
C TYR A 347 11.03 4.52 -6.04
N ILE A 348 10.85 5.60 -6.80
CA ILE A 348 11.93 6.57 -7.05
C ILE A 348 12.37 7.22 -5.74
N ALA A 349 11.42 7.74 -4.96
CA ALA A 349 11.73 8.44 -3.71
C ALA A 349 12.41 7.52 -2.69
N LYS A 350 11.92 6.28 -2.57
CA LYS A 350 12.49 5.25 -1.69
C LYS A 350 13.93 4.91 -2.07
N ASN A 351 14.18 4.61 -3.33
CA ASN A 351 15.54 4.25 -3.78
C ASN A 351 16.53 5.41 -3.61
N LEU A 352 16.13 6.65 -3.96
CA LEU A 352 16.97 7.83 -3.72
C LEU A 352 17.25 8.03 -2.23
N SER A 353 16.25 7.83 -1.36
CA SER A 353 16.43 7.95 0.08
C SER A 353 17.44 6.95 0.63
N TYR A 354 17.49 5.72 0.10
CA TYR A 354 18.47 4.72 0.51
C TYR A 354 19.91 5.15 0.22
N TRP A 355 20.18 5.62 -1.00
CA TRP A 355 21.50 6.17 -1.35
C TRP A 355 21.92 7.32 -0.43
N MET A 356 20.98 8.21 -0.13
CA MET A 356 21.25 9.38 0.69
C MET A 356 21.39 9.04 2.17
N ILE A 357 20.72 8.01 2.68
CA ILE A 357 20.79 7.61 4.10
C ILE A 357 22.05 6.78 4.35
N THR A 358 22.29 5.75 3.53
CA THR A 358 23.35 4.78 3.78
C THR A 358 24.70 5.21 3.22
N VAL A 359 24.73 6.20 2.32
CA VAL A 359 25.96 6.79 1.74
C VAL A 359 27.03 5.73 1.44
N PRO A 360 26.71 4.68 0.65
CA PRO A 360 27.54 3.47 0.56
C PRO A 360 28.92 3.71 -0.06
N PHE A 361 29.13 4.88 -0.67
CA PHE A 361 30.39 5.35 -1.23
C PHE A 361 31.33 5.97 -0.18
N ILE A 362 30.86 6.23 1.04
CA ILE A 362 31.63 6.72 2.17
C ILE A 362 31.86 5.55 3.15
N GLU A 363 32.83 4.69 2.83
CA GLU A 363 33.12 3.50 3.62
C GLU A 363 34.54 3.54 4.19
N PRO A 364 34.71 3.64 5.52
CA PRO A 364 36.02 3.63 6.17
C PRO A 364 36.85 2.36 5.92
N LEU A 365 36.20 1.23 5.63
CA LEU A 365 36.85 -0.05 5.35
C LEU A 365 37.55 -0.11 3.97
N GLY A 366 37.43 0.93 3.15
CA GLY A 366 38.19 1.11 1.91
C GLY A 366 37.38 0.93 0.63
N PHE A 367 38.02 1.24 -0.50
CA PHE A 367 37.38 1.34 -1.81
C PHE A 367 36.66 0.06 -2.28
N HIS A 368 37.23 -1.12 -1.98
CA HIS A 368 36.61 -2.40 -2.32
C HIS A 368 35.24 -2.57 -1.66
N VAL A 369 35.15 -2.31 -0.35
CA VAL A 369 33.91 -2.44 0.41
C VAL A 369 32.89 -1.38 -0.04
N ALA A 370 33.34 -0.14 -0.29
CA ALA A 370 32.48 0.91 -0.84
C ALA A 370 31.86 0.50 -2.19
N THR A 371 32.67 -0.10 -3.07
CA THR A 371 32.22 -0.60 -4.38
C THR A 371 31.21 -1.73 -4.21
N MET A 372 31.45 -2.66 -3.29
CA MET A 372 30.52 -3.74 -2.96
C MET A 372 29.18 -3.20 -2.45
N HIS A 373 29.18 -2.26 -1.50
CA HIS A 373 27.95 -1.66 -0.96
C HIS A 373 27.17 -0.89 -2.04
N CYS A 374 27.87 -0.14 -2.91
CA CYS A 374 27.25 0.53 -4.05
C CYS A 374 26.63 -0.48 -5.03
N ALA A 375 27.35 -1.55 -5.37
CA ALA A 375 26.84 -2.60 -6.25
C ALA A 375 25.62 -3.31 -5.64
N SER A 376 25.66 -3.63 -4.35
CA SER A 376 24.52 -4.18 -3.61
C SER A 376 23.30 -3.24 -3.69
N LEU A 377 23.48 -1.94 -3.48
CA LEU A 377 22.37 -0.98 -3.55
C LEU A 377 21.83 -0.82 -4.97
N VAL A 378 22.68 -0.92 -6.00
CA VAL A 378 22.23 -0.99 -7.41
C VAL A 378 21.36 -2.23 -7.65
N VAL A 379 21.72 -3.39 -7.09
CA VAL A 379 20.89 -4.61 -7.17
C VAL A 379 19.52 -4.39 -6.50
N VAL A 380 19.47 -3.71 -5.36
CA VAL A 380 18.21 -3.33 -4.71
C VAL A 380 17.39 -2.40 -5.62
N ASN A 381 18.01 -1.41 -6.25
CA ASN A 381 17.29 -0.53 -7.19
C ASN A 381 16.76 -1.30 -8.40
N LEU A 382 17.53 -2.26 -8.92
CA LEU A 382 17.11 -3.13 -10.02
C LEU A 382 15.90 -3.99 -9.61
N LEU A 383 15.87 -4.50 -8.38
CA LEU A 383 14.72 -5.24 -7.86
C LEU A 383 13.44 -4.37 -7.88
N TYR A 384 13.52 -3.11 -7.43
CA TYR A 384 12.39 -2.18 -7.51
C TYR A 384 12.03 -1.80 -8.94
N PHE A 385 13.01 -1.71 -9.84
CA PHE A 385 12.75 -1.49 -11.26
C PHE A 385 11.98 -2.65 -11.90
N ILE A 386 12.40 -3.89 -11.64
CA ILE A 386 11.70 -5.09 -12.13
C ILE A 386 10.29 -5.15 -11.55
N ARG A 387 10.12 -4.87 -10.26
CA ARG A 387 8.81 -4.78 -9.60
C ARG A 387 7.90 -3.74 -10.26
N ALA A 388 8.44 -2.56 -10.54
CA ALA A 388 7.71 -1.54 -11.29
C ALA A 388 7.26 -2.11 -12.64
N LYS A 389 8.17 -2.73 -13.42
CA LYS A 389 7.84 -3.26 -14.75
C LYS A 389 6.82 -4.40 -14.74
N THR A 390 6.86 -5.29 -13.75
CA THR A 390 5.82 -6.32 -13.60
C THR A 390 4.47 -5.70 -13.27
N GLU A 391 4.44 -4.69 -12.39
CA GLU A 391 3.23 -3.94 -12.04
C GLU A 391 2.66 -3.20 -13.27
N GLU A 392 3.49 -2.49 -14.04
CA GLU A 392 3.04 -1.83 -15.29
C GLU A 392 2.44 -2.87 -16.26
N ARG A 393 3.09 -4.03 -16.43
CA ARG A 393 2.61 -5.10 -17.32
C ARG A 393 1.25 -5.64 -16.89
N HIS A 394 1.03 -5.84 -15.59
CA HIS A 394 -0.27 -6.25 -15.05
C HIS A 394 -1.34 -5.17 -15.25
N LEU A 395 -1.01 -3.92 -14.93
CA LEU A 395 -1.93 -2.79 -15.01
C LEU A 395 -2.28 -2.40 -16.45
N MET A 396 -1.45 -2.68 -17.45
CA MET A 396 -1.74 -2.43 -18.87
C MET A 396 -2.99 -3.13 -19.40
N ASN A 397 -3.51 -4.14 -18.68
CA ASN A 397 -4.81 -4.74 -19.01
C ASN A 397 -6.00 -3.80 -18.70
N ASP A 398 -5.79 -2.76 -17.88
CA ASP A 398 -6.79 -1.76 -17.53
C ASP A 398 -6.77 -0.59 -18.55
N PRO A 399 -7.89 -0.25 -19.21
CA PRO A 399 -7.97 0.91 -20.10
C PRO A 399 -7.61 2.24 -19.40
N GLU A 400 -7.96 2.41 -18.12
CA GLU A 400 -7.63 3.63 -17.38
C GLU A 400 -6.11 3.77 -17.20
N TYR A 401 -5.40 2.66 -17.00
CA TYR A 401 -3.95 2.66 -16.83
C TYR A 401 -3.24 2.94 -18.15
N ARG A 402 -3.73 2.40 -19.28
CA ARG A 402 -3.17 2.70 -20.61
C ARG A 402 -3.25 4.19 -20.91
N ALA A 403 -4.41 4.81 -20.70
CA ALA A 403 -4.59 6.25 -20.87
C ALA A 403 -3.66 7.06 -19.94
N TYR A 404 -3.50 6.62 -18.68
CA TYR A 404 -2.58 7.25 -17.73
C TYR A 404 -1.11 7.10 -18.14
N ALA A 405 -0.68 5.93 -18.59
CA ALA A 405 0.69 5.68 -19.02
C ALA A 405 1.06 6.53 -20.25
N GLU A 406 0.15 6.63 -21.23
CA GLU A 406 0.28 7.51 -22.38
C GLU A 406 0.35 8.99 -21.97
N TRP A 407 -0.49 9.41 -21.03
CA TRP A 407 -0.46 10.77 -20.51
C TRP A 407 0.88 11.08 -19.80
N ILE A 408 1.41 10.16 -19.00
CA ILE A 408 2.74 10.32 -18.35
C ILE A 408 3.87 10.36 -19.38
N ALA A 409 3.80 9.56 -20.45
CA ALA A 409 4.80 9.61 -21.51
C ALA A 409 4.90 11.00 -22.16
N ARG A 410 3.79 11.76 -22.19
CA ARG A 410 3.76 13.14 -22.71
C ARG A 410 3.97 14.21 -21.64
N ASN A 411 3.53 14.00 -20.41
CA ASN A 411 3.41 15.09 -19.41
C ASN A 411 4.20 14.84 -18.12
N GLY A 412 4.78 13.65 -17.95
CA GLY A 412 5.56 13.27 -16.79
C GLY A 412 6.87 14.06 -16.65
N MET A 413 7.47 13.98 -15.46
CA MET A 413 8.71 14.65 -15.10
C MET A 413 9.84 14.32 -16.07
N PHE A 414 10.04 13.04 -16.39
CA PHE A 414 11.08 12.62 -17.34
C PHE A 414 10.85 13.13 -18.76
N ALA A 415 9.58 13.19 -19.21
CA ALA A 415 9.24 13.74 -20.51
C ALA A 415 9.48 15.26 -20.59
N LYS A 416 9.33 15.97 -19.47
CA LYS A 416 9.66 17.39 -19.37
C LYS A 416 11.17 17.60 -19.39
N ILE A 417 11.92 16.81 -18.61
CA ILE A 417 13.39 16.87 -18.58
C ILE A 417 13.96 16.59 -19.98
N SER A 418 13.47 15.55 -20.66
CA SER A 418 13.97 15.19 -22.00
C SER A 418 13.73 16.27 -23.06
N ARG A 419 12.72 17.13 -22.90
CA ARG A 419 12.45 18.28 -23.79
C ARG A 419 13.28 19.52 -23.50
N VAL A 420 13.88 19.59 -22.31
CA VAL A 420 14.74 20.70 -21.91
C VAL A 420 16.19 20.38 -22.25
N VAL A 421 16.58 19.11 -22.16
CA VAL A 421 17.93 18.62 -22.42
C VAL A 421 18.17 18.30 -23.91
N GLY A 422 17.12 17.96 -24.65
CA GLY A 422 17.16 17.76 -26.10
C GLY A 422 16.32 18.81 -26.80
#